data_AF-F8QIV6-F1
#
_entry.id   AF-F8QIV6-F1
#
_cell.length_a   1.000
_cell.length_b   1.000
_cell.length_c   1.000
_cell.angle_alpha   90.00
_cell.angle_beta   90.00
_cell.angle_gamma   90.00
#
_symmetry.space_group_name_H-M   'P 1'
#
loop_
_entity.id
_entity.type
_entity.pdbx_description
1 polymer ?
#
loop_
_entity_poly.entity_id
_entity_poly.type
_entity_poly.pdbx_seq_one_letter_code
_entity_poly.pdbx_strand_id
1 'polypeptide(L)'
;MRLNGTTRALTEVDPETQSILLRRLHSRINAFNDNIIFLLKCNMDIKYIGSGQAAKALVYYITDYITKSSLPVHIGFDALKHTIQQNS
;
A
#
# COMPACT_ATOMS: atom_id res chain seq x y z
N MET A 1 -3.65 -0.76 4.76
CA MET A 1 -4.30 0.58 4.71
C MET A 1 -4.00 1.21 3.37
N ARG A 2 -5.01 1.42 2.53
CA ARG A 2 -4.81 1.90 1.15
C ARG A 2 -4.43 3.38 1.14
N LEU A 3 -3.54 3.76 0.21
CA LEU A 3 -3.30 5.17 -0.11
C LEU A 3 -4.61 5.81 -0.59
N ASN A 4 -5.05 6.86 0.09
CA ASN A 4 -6.22 7.67 -0.30
C ASN A 4 -5.81 8.99 -0.98
N GLY A 5 -4.52 9.22 -1.19
CA GLY A 5 -3.97 10.42 -1.83
C GLY A 5 -3.89 11.66 -0.93
N THR A 6 -4.40 11.62 0.31
CA THR A 6 -4.40 12.78 1.22
C THR A 6 -2.98 13.14 1.65
N THR A 7 -2.67 14.44 1.63
CA THR A 7 -1.41 15.05 2.09
C THR A 7 -1.60 15.73 3.45
N ARG A 8 -0.51 15.88 4.22
CA ARG A 8 -0.49 16.57 5.52
C ARG A 8 0.77 17.43 5.63
N ALA A 9 0.62 18.66 6.08
CA ALA A 9 1.74 19.58 6.24
C ALA A 9 2.59 19.29 7.49
N LEU A 10 2.00 18.64 8.50
CA LEU A 10 2.63 18.34 9.78
C LEU A 10 2.40 16.87 10.18
N THR A 11 3.23 16.40 11.12
CA THR A 11 3.04 15.09 11.77
C THR A 11 2.18 15.28 13.00
N GLU A 12 1.15 14.46 13.14
CA GLU A 12 0.15 14.58 14.20
C GLU A 12 -0.21 13.19 14.76
N VAL A 13 -0.84 13.16 15.93
CA VAL A 13 -1.42 11.94 16.48
C VAL A 13 -2.93 12.01 16.28
N ASP A 14 -3.49 10.99 15.66
CA ASP A 14 -4.93 10.87 15.47
C ASP A 14 -5.62 10.72 16.83
N PRO A 15 -6.55 11.63 17.22
CA PRO A 15 -7.09 11.66 18.57
C PRO A 15 -7.96 10.43 18.90
N GLU A 16 -8.61 9.84 17.89
CA GLU A 16 -9.50 8.68 18.05
C GLU A 16 -8.72 7.38 18.11
N THR A 17 -7.81 7.18 17.15
CA THR A 17 -7.09 5.91 16.97
C THR A 17 -5.72 5.87 17.64
N GLN A 18 -5.21 7.02 18.12
CA GLN A 18 -3.85 7.21 18.64
C GLN A 18 -2.76 6.83 17.63
N SER A 19 -3.10 6.83 16.34
CA SER A 19 -2.16 6.53 15.26
C SER A 19 -1.27 7.73 14.95
N ILE A 20 0.01 7.47 14.64
CA ILE A 20 0.91 8.52 14.17
C ILE A 20 0.63 8.81 12.69
N LEU A 21 0.13 10.02 12.42
CA LEU A 21 -0.13 10.55 11.09
C LEU A 21 1.08 11.35 10.63
N LEU A 22 2.01 10.70 9.93
CA LEU A 22 3.21 11.36 9.42
C LEU A 22 2.88 12.50 8.43
N ARG A 23 3.66 13.57 8.51
CA ARG A 23 3.73 14.61 7.49
C ARG A 23 3.93 13.98 6.11
N ARG A 24 3.11 14.40 5.14
CA ARG A 24 3.11 13.87 3.79
C ARG A 24 2.87 14.98 2.79
N LEU A 25 3.91 15.35 2.04
CA LEU A 25 3.83 16.42 1.03
C LEU A 25 3.48 15.91 -0.38
N HIS A 26 3.38 14.59 -0.56
CA HIS A 26 3.08 14.00 -1.87
C HIS A 26 2.11 12.82 -1.74
N SER A 27 1.09 12.79 -2.60
CA SER A 27 -0.04 11.85 -2.52
C SER A 27 0.34 10.38 -2.72
N ARG A 28 1.47 10.12 -3.39
CA ARG A 28 1.97 8.77 -3.72
C ARG A 28 3.02 8.23 -2.74
N ILE A 29 3.39 8.99 -1.71
CA ILE A 29 4.35 8.55 -0.68
C ILE A 29 3.58 7.77 0.39
N ASN A 30 4.03 6.55 0.67
CA ASN A 30 3.49 5.73 1.75
C ASN A 30 3.98 6.21 3.12
N ALA A 31 3.75 5.46 4.19
CA ALA A 31 4.31 5.79 5.49
C ALA A 31 5.81 5.45 5.49
N PHE A 32 6.65 6.38 5.92
CA PHE A 32 8.10 6.32 5.71
C PHE A 32 8.88 6.59 7.00
N ASN A 33 10.16 6.28 6.95
CA ASN A 33 11.15 6.72 7.93
C ASN A 33 12.15 7.62 7.20
N ASP A 34 12.47 8.78 7.77
CA ASP A 34 13.33 9.79 7.14
C ASP A 34 14.71 9.25 6.73
N ASN A 35 15.31 8.42 7.59
CA ASN A 35 16.64 7.86 7.31
C ASN A 35 16.57 6.83 6.18
N ILE A 36 15.58 5.93 6.22
CA ILE A 36 15.45 4.86 5.24
C ILE A 36 15.11 5.42 3.86
N ILE A 37 14.17 6.36 3.76
CA ILE A 37 13.80 6.95 2.47
C ILE A 37 14.96 7.76 1.87
N PHE A 38 15.75 8.44 2.72
CA PHE A 38 16.95 9.14 2.29
C PHE A 38 18.03 8.19 1.75
N LEU A 39 18.30 7.09 2.47
CA LEU A 39 19.34 6.14 2.10
C LEU A 39 18.97 5.28 0.88
N LEU A 40 17.74 4.74 0.85
CA LEU A 40 17.32 3.78 -0.16
C LEU A 40 16.65 4.43 -1.38
N LYS A 41 16.19 5.67 -1.25
CA LYS A 41 15.54 6.45 -2.33
C LYS A 41 14.38 5.72 -3.01
N CYS A 42 13.67 4.87 -2.26
CA CYS A 42 12.54 4.10 -2.75
C CYS A 42 11.32 4.27 -1.83
N ASN A 43 10.13 4.00 -2.38
CA ASN A 43 8.91 4.04 -1.59
C ASN A 43 8.91 2.88 -0.59
N MET A 44 8.37 3.13 0.59
CA MET A 44 8.41 2.22 1.73
C MET A 44 7.08 2.27 2.47
N ASP A 45 6.70 1.20 3.17
CA ASP A 45 5.45 1.15 3.94
C ASP A 45 5.72 0.75 5.40
N ILE A 46 6.36 1.65 6.14
CA ILE A 46 6.64 1.47 7.57
C ILE A 46 5.53 2.12 8.40
N LYS A 47 4.95 1.38 9.33
CA LYS A 47 3.88 1.86 10.21
C LYS A 47 4.17 1.55 11.66
N TYR A 48 3.86 2.52 12.52
CA TYR A 48 3.78 2.30 13.96
C TYR A 48 2.49 1.55 14.30
N ILE A 49 2.58 0.55 15.18
CA ILE A 49 1.44 -0.26 15.62
C ILE A 49 1.24 -0.05 17.12
N GLY A 50 0.38 0.90 17.46
CA GLY A 50 0.12 1.28 18.85
C GLY A 50 -1.10 0.60 19.50
N SER A 51 -1.89 -0.16 18.74
CA SER A 51 -3.13 -0.77 19.24
C SER A 51 -3.36 -2.19 18.73
N GLY A 52 -4.13 -2.98 19.49
CA GLY A 52 -4.49 -4.35 19.10
C GLY A 52 -5.29 -4.42 17.79
N GLN A 53 -6.13 -3.43 17.51
CA GLN A 53 -6.87 -3.35 16.25
C GLN A 53 -5.94 -3.04 15.07
N ALA A 54 -4.97 -2.15 15.25
CA ALA A 54 -3.94 -1.91 14.23
C ALA A 54 -3.10 -3.16 13.96
N ALA A 55 -2.74 -3.91 15.02
CA ALA A 55 -2.01 -5.16 14.89
C ALA A 55 -2.81 -6.22 14.13
N LYS A 56 -4.10 -6.41 14.48
CA LYS A 56 -4.99 -7.34 13.78
C LYS A 56 -5.13 -6.96 12.30
N ALA A 57 -5.38 -5.69 11.98
CA ALA A 57 -5.46 -5.21 10.61
C ALA A 57 -4.15 -5.42 9.83
N LEU A 58 -3.01 -5.25 10.48
CA LEU A 58 -1.69 -5.51 9.88
C LEU A 58 -1.52 -7.00 9.54
N VAL A 59 -1.89 -7.91 10.46
CA VAL A 59 -1.81 -9.35 10.22
C VAL A 59 -2.64 -9.74 9.00
N TYR A 60 -3.92 -9.32 8.93
CA TYR A 60 -4.75 -9.56 7.74
C TYR A 60 -4.11 -9.02 6.46
N TYR A 61 -3.60 -7.78 6.50
CA TYR A 61 -2.96 -7.18 5.34
C TYR A 61 -1.73 -7.97 4.85
N ILE A 62 -0.87 -8.40 5.77
CA ILE A 62 0.31 -9.20 5.44
C ILE A 62 -0.12 -10.57 4.91
N THR A 63 -1.07 -11.23 5.57
CA THR A 63 -1.60 -12.52 5.13
C THR A 63 -2.18 -12.41 3.73
N ASP A 64 -3.09 -11.47 3.45
CA ASP A 64 -3.67 -11.25 2.13
C ASP A 64 -2.61 -10.97 1.05
N TYR A 65 -1.51 -10.31 1.43
CA TYR A 65 -0.43 -10.01 0.50
C TYR A 65 0.42 -11.25 0.19
N ILE A 66 0.79 -12.02 1.22
CA ILE A 66 1.60 -13.24 1.08
C ILE A 66 0.81 -14.34 0.37
N THR A 67 -0.49 -14.46 0.66
CA THR A 67 -1.37 -15.48 0.07
C THR A 67 -1.97 -15.03 -1.26
N LYS A 68 -1.62 -13.83 -1.75
CA LYS A 68 -2.13 -13.29 -3.02
C LYS A 68 -1.81 -14.26 -4.16
N SER A 69 -2.86 -14.80 -4.77
CA SER A 69 -2.71 -15.67 -5.94
C SER A 69 -2.07 -14.92 -7.09
N SER A 70 -1.18 -15.60 -7.81
CA SER A 70 -0.64 -15.11 -9.07
C SER A 70 -1.79 -14.91 -10.05
N LEU A 71 -1.85 -13.73 -10.67
CA LEU A 71 -2.80 -13.47 -11.74
C LEU A 71 -2.55 -14.50 -12.86
N PRO A 72 -3.57 -15.22 -13.36
CA PRO A 72 -3.38 -16.20 -14.42
C PRO A 72 -3.21 -15.46 -15.76
N VAL A 73 -2.04 -14.87 -15.95
CA VAL A 73 -1.69 -14.03 -17.10
C VAL A 73 -1.89 -14.79 -18.42
N HIS A 74 -1.69 -16.11 -18.44
CA HIS A 74 -1.96 -16.96 -19.60
C HIS A 74 -3.43 -16.90 -20.06
N ILE A 75 -4.40 -16.94 -19.13
CA ILE A 75 -5.83 -16.81 -19.44
C ILE A 75 -6.12 -15.44 -20.05
N GLY A 76 -5.52 -14.39 -19.50
CA GLY A 76 -5.66 -13.03 -20.03
C GLY A 76 -5.11 -12.91 -21.46
N PHE A 77 -3.95 -13.51 -21.74
CA PHE A 77 -3.38 -13.54 -23.09
C PHE A 77 -4.21 -14.36 -24.07
N ASP A 78 -4.74 -15.51 -23.64
CA ASP A 78 -5.60 -16.34 -24.49
C ASP A 78 -6.89 -15.59 -24.88
N ALA A 79 -7.50 -14.87 -23.93
CA ALA A 79 -8.67 -14.03 -24.20
C ALA A 79 -8.35 -12.89 -25.19
N LEU A 80 -7.21 -12.21 -25.01
CA LEU A 80 -6.74 -11.17 -25.94
C LEU A 80 -6.50 -11.73 -27.35
N LYS A 81 -5.79 -12.86 -27.44
CA LYS A 81 -5.51 -13.54 -28.71
C LYS A 81 -6.80 -13.92 -29.42
N HIS A 82 -7.76 -14.49 -28.70
CA HIS A 82 -9.06 -14.86 -29.26
C HIS A 82 -9.79 -13.64 -29.84
N THR A 83 -9.77 -12.51 -29.13
CA THR A 83 -10.44 -11.28 -29.57
C THR A 83 -9.81 -10.72 -30.85
N ILE A 84 -8.49 -10.75 -30.97
CA ILE A 84 -7.78 -10.31 -32.18
C ILE A 84 -8.13 -11.21 -33.37
N GLN A 85 -8.16 -12.53 -33.17
CA GLN A 85 -8.48 -13.50 -34.21
C GLN A 85 -9.93 -13.42 -34.71
N GLN A 86 -10.88 -13.01 -33.86
CA GLN A 86 -12.29 -12.83 -34.26
C GLN A 86 -12.56 -11.54 -35.04
N ASN A 87 -11.71 -10.52 -34.89
CA ASN A 87 -11.86 -9.21 -35.55
C ASN A 87 -10.90 -9.02 -36.74
N SER A 88 -10.18 -10.07 -37.13
CA SER A 88 -9.36 -10.14 -38.35
C SER A 88 -10.14 -10.88 -39.44
#